data_AF-A0A934PIQ4-F1
#
_entry.id   AF-A0A934PIQ4-F1
#
_cell.length_a   1.000
_cell.length_b   1.000
_cell.length_c   1.000
_cell.angle_alpha   90.00
_cell.angle_beta   90.00
_cell.angle_gamma   90.00
#
_symmetry.space_group_name_H-M   'P 1'
#
loop_
_entity.id
_entity.type
_entity.pdbx_description
1 polymer ?
#
loop_
_entity_poly.entity_id
_entity_poly.type
_entity_poly.pdbx_seq_one_letter_code
_entity_poly.pdbx_strand_id
1 'polypeptide(L)'
;MLTTALLTLTLTAGSDLRMTLSTVADATACEAARESVTSVLTDAGIEIVAARCGVTDLRLTPFEHGAGPEAEIHRYRVDLSDPQGFAVTPLGVDGRCIADAPPVYCARSSQSVITD
;
A
#
# COMPACT_ATOMS: atom_id res chain seq x y z
N MET A 1 -7.91 11.04 12.56
CA MET A 1 -8.24 9.93 13.49
C MET A 1 -7.50 8.69 13.01
N LEU A 2 -6.82 7.93 13.88
CA LEU A 2 -6.18 6.68 13.47
C LEU A 2 -7.23 5.63 13.10
N THR A 3 -6.95 4.82 12.08
CA THR A 3 -7.75 3.65 11.69
C THR A 3 -6.82 2.46 11.44
N THR A 4 -7.34 1.25 11.61
CA THR A 4 -6.61 0.05 11.22
C THR A 4 -6.69 -0.11 9.70
N ALA A 5 -5.56 -0.45 9.09
CA ALA A 5 -5.48 -0.69 7.66
C ALA A 5 -4.51 -1.82 7.33
N LEU A 6 -4.81 -2.49 6.22
CA LEU A 6 -3.92 -3.41 5.54
C LEU A 6 -3.20 -2.65 4.42
N LEU A 7 -1.88 -2.60 4.51
CA LEU A 7 -0.98 -2.16 3.45
C LEU A 7 -0.51 -3.39 2.66
N THR A 8 -0.57 -3.31 1.33
CA THR A 8 0.08 -4.27 0.44
C THR A 8 1.00 -3.54 -0.55
N LEU A 9 2.19 -4.12 -0.75
CA LEU A 9 3.15 -3.75 -1.78
C LEU A 9 3.33 -4.94 -2.71
N THR A 10 3.04 -4.75 -3.99
CA THR A 10 3.13 -5.78 -5.03
C THR A 10 3.95 -5.27 -6.21
N LEU A 11 4.66 -6.17 -6.90
CA LEU A 11 5.29 -5.80 -8.16
C LEU A 11 4.27 -5.80 -9.29
N THR A 12 4.31 -4.75 -10.09
CA THR A 12 3.62 -4.69 -11.38
C THR A 12 4.43 -5.43 -12.45
N ALA A 13 3.82 -5.69 -13.61
CA ALA A 13 4.51 -6.31 -14.75
C ALA A 13 5.72 -5.48 -15.27
N GLY A 14 5.80 -4.19 -14.94
CA GLY A 14 6.93 -3.31 -15.26
C GLY A 14 8.00 -3.23 -14.18
N SER A 15 7.93 -4.08 -13.15
CA SER A 15 8.79 -4.06 -11.95
C SER A 15 8.67 -2.80 -11.08
N ASP A 16 7.70 -1.92 -11.34
CA ASP A 16 7.31 -0.86 -10.42
C ASP A 16 6.51 -1.44 -9.24
N LEU A 17 6.66 -0.86 -8.05
CA LEU A 17 5.86 -1.25 -6.88
C LEU A 17 4.50 -0.55 -6.88
N ARG A 18 3.44 -1.35 -6.81
CA ARG A 18 2.08 -0.91 -6.54
C ARG A 18 1.80 -0.99 -5.04
N MET A 19 1.27 0.10 -4.49
CA MET A 19 0.74 0.20 -3.14
C MET A 19 -0.78 0.19 -3.15
N THR A 20 -1.36 -0.65 -2.29
CA THR A 20 -2.78 -0.58 -1.94
C THR A 20 -2.92 -0.46 -0.44
N LEU A 21 -3.80 0.44 0.01
CA LEU A 21 -4.15 0.64 1.41
C LEU A 21 -5.65 0.43 1.60
N SER A 22 -6.01 -0.58 2.38
CA SER A 22 -7.39 -0.96 2.66
C SER A 22 -7.71 -0.76 4.13
N THR A 23 -8.63 0.15 4.44
CA THR A 23 -9.12 0.34 5.82
C THR A 23 -9.97 -0.84 6.25
N VAL A 24 -9.81 -1.26 7.50
CA VAL A 24 -10.53 -2.40 8.09
C VAL A 24 -11.02 -2.02 9.49
N ALA A 25 -11.96 -2.81 10.03
CA ALA A 25 -12.62 -2.49 11.29
C ALA A 25 -11.66 -2.47 12.49
N ASP A 26 -10.77 -3.46 12.60
CA ASP A 26 -9.84 -3.64 13.71
C ASP A 26 -8.65 -4.53 13.30
N ALA A 27 -7.74 -4.78 14.26
CA ALA A 27 -6.54 -5.59 14.05
C ALA A 27 -6.83 -7.05 13.67
N THR A 28 -7.88 -7.66 14.24
CA THR A 28 -8.27 -9.04 13.92
C THR A 28 -8.78 -9.13 12.48
N ALA A 29 -9.65 -8.20 12.09
CA ALA A 29 -10.13 -8.09 10.72
C ALA A 29 -8.98 -7.81 9.74
N CYS A 30 -7.97 -7.04 10.16
CA CYS A 30 -6.79 -6.79 9.35
C CYS A 30 -6.00 -8.07 9.07
N GLU A 31 -5.69 -8.87 10.09
CA GLU A 31 -4.93 -10.10 9.90
C GLU A 31 -5.68 -11.11 9.03
N ALA A 32 -7.00 -11.25 9.22
CA ALA A 32 -7.83 -12.08 8.35
C ALA A 32 -7.83 -11.59 6.90
N ALA A 33 -7.93 -10.27 6.69
CA ALA A 33 -7.82 -9.67 5.36
C ALA A 33 -6.42 -9.88 4.77
N ARG A 34 -5.36 -9.76 5.58
CA ARG A 34 -3.97 -9.97 5.14
C ARG A 34 -3.81 -11.39 4.61
N GLU A 35 -4.22 -12.40 5.38
CA GLU A 35 -4.16 -13.80 4.95
C GLU A 35 -4.92 -14.03 3.65
N SER A 36 -6.20 -13.62 3.61
CA SER A 36 -7.05 -13.79 2.43
C SER A 36 -6.48 -13.10 1.17
N VAL A 37 -6.08 -11.83 1.28
CA VAL A 37 -5.52 -11.06 0.16
C VAL A 37 -4.20 -11.65 -0.30
N THR A 38 -3.30 -12.05 0.63
CA THR A 38 -2.04 -12.69 0.24
C THR A 38 -2.24 -14.02 -0.48
N SER A 39 -3.22 -14.82 -0.06
CA SER A 39 -3.59 -16.05 -0.76
C SER A 39 -4.04 -15.76 -2.19
N VAL A 40 -4.97 -14.83 -2.38
CA VAL A 40 -5.48 -14.47 -3.71
C VAL A 40 -4.39 -13.92 -4.64
N LEU A 41 -3.52 -13.04 -4.12
CA LEU A 41 -2.41 -12.48 -4.90
C LEU A 41 -1.40 -13.56 -5.30
N THR A 42 -1.12 -14.51 -4.41
CA THR A 42 -0.22 -15.64 -4.67
C THR A 42 -0.81 -16.57 -5.73
N ASP A 43 -2.10 -16.91 -5.62
CA ASP A 43 -2.81 -17.74 -6.61
C ASP A 43 -2.85 -17.07 -8.00
N ALA A 44 -2.87 -15.74 -8.04
CA ALA A 44 -2.79 -14.95 -9.26
C ALA A 44 -1.36 -14.80 -9.80
N GLY A 45 -0.34 -15.33 -9.12
CA GLY A 45 1.07 -15.21 -9.50
C GLY A 45 1.64 -13.80 -9.36
N ILE A 46 1.03 -12.95 -8.53
CA ILE A 46 1.50 -11.58 -8.27
C ILE A 46 2.55 -11.62 -7.17
N GLU A 47 3.72 -11.05 -7.43
CA GLU A 47 4.79 -10.98 -6.43
C GLU A 47 4.46 -9.95 -5.34
N ILE A 48 4.42 -10.42 -4.09
CA ILE A 48 4.12 -9.62 -2.90
C ILE A 48 5.43 -9.26 -2.22
N VAL A 49 5.79 -7.98 -2.24
CA VAL A 49 6.96 -7.46 -1.52
C VAL A 49 6.66 -7.28 -0.04
N ALA A 50 5.45 -6.83 0.28
CA ALA A 50 5.00 -6.73 1.66
C ALA A 50 3.48 -6.79 1.78
N ALA A 51 3.01 -7.37 2.89
CA ALA A 51 1.66 -7.21 3.38
C ALA A 51 1.74 -6.99 4.90
N ARG A 52 1.23 -5.84 5.38
CA ARG A 52 1.37 -5.40 6.78
C ARG A 52 0.09 -4.79 7.29
N CYS A 53 -0.32 -5.23 8.47
CA CYS A 53 -1.35 -4.57 9.25
C CYS A 53 -0.72 -3.45 10.07
N GLY A 54 -1.48 -2.38 10.28
CA GLY A 54 -1.02 -1.23 11.06
C GLY A 54 -2.14 -0.24 11.31
N VAL A 55 -1.82 0.80 12.09
CA VAL A 55 -2.69 1.96 12.28
C VAL A 55 -2.16 3.14 11.50
N THR A 56 -3.06 3.90 10.88
CA THR A 56 -2.69 5.08 10.10
C THR A 56 -3.76 6.16 10.17
N ASP A 57 -3.35 7.41 10.11
CA ASP A 57 -4.21 8.56 9.89
C ASP A 57 -4.38 8.87 8.40
N LEU A 58 -3.59 8.26 7.52
CA LEU A 58 -3.71 8.41 6.08
C LEU A 58 -5.09 7.93 5.62
N ARG A 59 -5.74 8.76 4.80
CA ARG A 59 -7.01 8.45 4.14
C ARG A 59 -6.80 8.55 2.65
N LEU A 60 -7.06 7.46 1.95
CA LEU A 60 -7.00 7.40 0.51
C LEU A 60 -8.39 7.11 -0.06
N THR A 61 -8.59 7.43 -1.34
CA THR A 61 -9.79 7.00 -2.07
C THR A 61 -9.95 5.48 -2.03
N PRO A 62 -11.18 4.94 -2.10
CA PRO A 62 -11.41 3.50 -2.12
C PRO A 62 -10.61 2.81 -3.24
N PHE A 63 -10.21 1.56 -2.98
CA PHE A 63 -9.57 0.73 -3.99
C PHE A 63 -10.57 0.37 -5.10
N GLU A 64 -10.18 0.60 -6.35
CA GLU A 64 -10.97 0.23 -7.53
C GLU A 64 -10.36 -0.99 -8.22
N HIS A 65 -11.13 -2.08 -8.29
CA HIS A 65 -10.72 -3.29 -9.02
C HIS A 65 -10.63 -3.01 -10.52
N GLY A 66 -9.53 -3.46 -11.15
CA GLY A 66 -9.34 -3.33 -12.58
C GLY A 66 -8.71 -2.01 -13.03
N ALA A 67 -8.32 -1.12 -12.11
CA ALA A 67 -7.52 0.04 -12.44
C ALA A 67 -6.20 -0.39 -13.14
N GLY A 68 -6.00 0.10 -14.36
CA GLY A 68 -4.79 -0.16 -15.13
C GLY A 68 -3.58 0.60 -14.58
N PRO A 69 -2.35 0.26 -15.03
CA PRO A 69 -1.11 0.93 -14.59
C PRO A 69 -1.11 2.45 -14.83
N GLU A 70 -1.85 2.93 -15.83
CA GLU A 70 -2.02 4.34 -16.15
C GLU A 70 -2.75 5.13 -15.04
N ALA A 71 -3.56 4.44 -14.22
CA ALA A 71 -4.24 5.04 -13.08
C ALA A 71 -3.31 5.20 -11.88
N GLU A 72 -2.16 4.52 -11.83
CA GLU A 72 -1.20 4.57 -10.73
C GLU A 72 -0.32 5.83 -10.77
N ILE A 73 -0.95 7.00 -10.75
CA ILE A 73 -0.24 8.28 -10.87
C ILE A 73 0.21 8.84 -9.51
N HIS A 74 -0.39 8.38 -8.41
CA HIS A 74 -0.06 8.87 -7.06
C HIS A 74 1.17 8.15 -6.52
N ARG A 75 2.09 8.91 -5.94
CA ARG A 75 3.38 8.41 -5.46
C ARG A 75 3.44 8.44 -3.94
N TYR A 76 4.03 7.40 -3.37
CA TYR A 76 4.14 7.22 -1.93
C TYR A 76 5.52 6.70 -1.57
N ARG A 77 6.08 7.23 -0.47
CA ARG A 77 7.20 6.61 0.23
C ARG A 77 6.62 5.73 1.33
N VAL A 78 7.00 4.46 1.31
CA VAL A 78 6.53 3.46 2.27
C VAL A 78 7.70 3.00 3.11
N ASP A 79 7.57 3.11 4.42
CA ASP A 79 8.61 2.75 5.39
C ASP A 79 8.12 1.56 6.24
N LEU A 80 8.83 0.43 6.11
CA LEU A 80 8.52 -0.82 6.81
C LEU A 80 9.57 -1.13 7.90
N SER A 81 10.27 -0.11 8.41
CA SER A 81 11.27 -0.29 9.46
C SER A 81 10.69 -0.80 10.78
N ASP A 82 9.42 -0.48 11.06
CA ASP A 82 8.69 -1.02 12.20
C ASP A 82 8.11 -2.40 11.86
N PRO A 83 8.55 -3.49 12.52
CA PRO A 83 8.01 -4.82 12.26
C PRO A 83 6.53 -4.97 12.63
N GLN A 84 5.98 -4.09 13.47
CA GLN A 84 4.58 -4.11 13.92
C GLN A 84 3.66 -3.21 13.09
N GLY A 85 4.17 -2.53 12.07
CA GLY A 85 3.38 -1.56 11.32
C GLY A 85 4.00 -1.09 10.01
N PHE A 86 3.60 0.12 9.62
CA PHE A 86 4.12 0.80 8.45
C PHE A 86 3.90 2.31 8.59
N ALA A 87 4.72 3.10 7.90
CA ALA A 87 4.43 4.51 7.66
C ALA A 87 4.34 4.75 6.15
N VAL A 88 3.32 5.52 5.73
CA VAL A 88 3.14 5.91 4.33
C VAL A 88 3.14 7.43 4.25
N THR A 89 4.02 7.98 3.42
CA THR A 89 4.11 9.41 3.15
C THR A 89 3.71 9.67 1.71
N PRO A 90 2.60 10.38 1.46
CA PRO A 90 2.26 10.84 0.12
C PRO A 90 3.33 11.79 -0.40
N LEU A 91 3.72 11.61 -1.65
CA LEU A 91 4.65 12.49 -2.33
C LEU A 91 3.85 13.41 -3.24
N GLY A 92 4.16 14.71 -3.21
CA GLY A 92 3.58 15.67 -4.14
C GLY A 92 3.88 15.30 -5.59
N VAL A 93 3.20 15.96 -6.53
CA VAL A 93 3.32 15.68 -7.99
C VAL A 93 4.78 15.72 -8.46
N ASP A 94 5.59 16.63 -7.91
CA ASP A 94 7.02 16.78 -8.21
C ASP A 94 7.95 16.12 -7.16
N GLY A 95 7.36 15.47 -6.16
CA GLY A 95 8.09 14.77 -5.12
C GLY A 95 8.87 13.61 -5.72
N ARG A 96 10.21 13.70 -5.66
CA ARG A 96 11.06 12.55 -5.93
C ARG A 96 10.96 11.58 -4.77
N CYS A 97 10.58 10.35 -5.06
CA CYS A 97 10.73 9.30 -4.08
C CYS A 97 12.19 8.86 -4.02
N ILE A 98 12.79 8.90 -2.84
CA ILE A 98 14.14 8.42 -2.60
C ILE A 98 14.01 7.22 -1.64
N ALA A 99 14.28 6.04 -2.19
CA ALA A 99 14.43 4.81 -1.43
C ALA A 99 15.79 4.22 -1.82
N ASP A 100 16.73 4.24 -0.88
CA ASP A 100 18.10 3.77 -1.14
C ASP A 100 18.19 2.24 -1.05
N ALA A 101 17.40 1.62 -0.17
CA ALA A 101 17.30 0.16 0.03
C ALA A 101 16.08 -0.18 0.92
N PRO A 102 15.67 -1.46 0.99
CA PRO A 102 14.80 -1.95 2.06
C PRO A 102 15.27 -1.48 3.45
N PRO A 103 14.35 -1.20 4.38
CA PRO A 103 12.90 -1.45 4.31
C PRO A 103 12.08 -0.25 3.79
N VAL A 104 12.71 0.70 3.09
CA VAL A 104 12.02 1.86 2.50
C VAL A 104 11.76 1.58 1.01
N TYR A 105 10.55 1.88 0.56
CA TYR A 105 10.10 1.62 -0.80
C TYR A 105 9.44 2.85 -1.42
N CYS A 106 9.64 2.97 -2.74
CA CYS A 106 8.93 3.91 -3.58
C CYS A 106 7.84 3.17 -4.32
N ALA A 107 6.59 3.53 -4.07
CA ALA A 107 5.45 2.85 -4.63
C ALA A 107 4.46 3.84 -5.26
N ARG A 108 3.65 3.30 -6.18
CA ARG A 108 2.61 4.02 -6.91
C ARG A 108 1.25 3.46 -6.54
N SER A 109 0.21 4.26 -6.62
CA SER A 109 -1.16 3.82 -6.37
C SER A 109 -2.14 4.59 -7.24
N SER A 110 -3.26 3.95 -7.56
CA SER A 110 -4.44 4.63 -8.10
C SER A 110 -5.23 5.37 -7.02
N GLN A 111 -4.97 5.06 -5.74
CA GLN A 111 -5.63 5.74 -4.64
C GLN A 111 -4.97 7.11 -4.40
N SER A 112 -5.79 8.16 -4.29
CA SER A 112 -5.34 9.53 -3.99
C SER A 112 -5.60 9.86 -2.52
N VAL A 113 -4.82 10.78 -1.95
CA VAL A 113 -5.11 11.31 -0.61
C VAL A 113 -6.46 12.01 -0.61
N ILE A 114 -7.29 11.71 0.39
CA ILE A 114 -8.50 12.47 0.70
C ILE A 114 -8.07 13.60 1.64
N THR A 115 -8.12 14.84 1.16
CA THR A 115 -7.98 16.03 1.99
C THR A 115 -9.37 16.49 2.41
N ASP A 116 -9.63 16.52 3.73
CA ASP A 116 -10.81 17.17 4.31
C ASP A 116 -10.82 18.68 4.04
#